data_AF-A0A1G6G575-F1
#
_entry.id   AF-A0A1G6G575-F1
#
_cell.length_a   1.000
_cell.length_b   1.000
_cell.length_c   1.000
_cell.angle_alpha   90.00
_cell.angle_beta   90.00
_cell.angle_gamma   90.00
#
_symmetry.space_group_name_H-M   'P 1'
#
loop_
_entity.id
_entity.type
_entity.pdbx_description
1 polymer ?
#
loop_
_entity_poly.entity_id
_entity_poly.type
_entity_poly.pdbx_seq_one_letter_code
_entity_poly.pdbx_strand_id
1 'polypeptide(L)'
;DENDSTVFKRECVGNLNNREIYADKIYSDIPFYKETKECKKLELFTPVKAIKGESPEITKREKAARDLFSTAVSKVRQPIEALFNWLNEKTNIQRAMKVRSTSGLLVHTMGKIAIALIYLIFN
;
A
#
# COMPACT_ATOMS: atom_id res chain seq x y z
N ASP A 1 -8.90 10.04 14.64
CA ASP A 1 -8.81 10.14 13.18
C ASP A 1 -8.51 8.78 12.58
N GLU A 2 -9.45 8.28 11.77
CA GLU A 2 -9.31 7.03 11.04
C GLU A 2 -8.49 7.30 9.76
N ASN A 3 -7.41 6.56 9.59
CA ASN A 3 -6.58 6.58 8.38
C ASN A 3 -6.36 5.14 7.86
N ASP A 4 -5.87 5.02 6.63
CA ASP A 4 -5.66 3.72 5.99
C ASP A 4 -4.80 2.75 6.84
N SER A 5 -3.81 3.27 7.57
CA SER A 5 -2.97 2.46 8.47
C SER A 5 -3.76 1.89 9.64
N THR A 6 -4.63 2.69 10.27
CA THR A 6 -5.50 2.23 11.37
C THR A 6 -6.52 1.20 10.91
N VAL A 7 -7.13 1.40 9.72
CA VAL A 7 -8.09 0.46 9.14
C VAL A 7 -7.39 -0.86 8.80
N PHE A 8 -6.22 -0.82 8.15
CA PHE A 8 -5.46 -2.02 7.81
C PHE A 8 -5.09 -2.85 9.05
N LYS A 9 -4.67 -2.21 10.14
CA LYS A 9 -4.35 -2.91 11.40
C LYS A 9 -5.57 -3.59 12.02
N ARG A 10 -6.72 -2.90 12.03
CA ARG A 10 -7.95 -3.42 12.61
C ARG A 10 -8.53 -4.58 11.79
N GLU A 11 -8.65 -4.39 10.48
CA GLU A 11 -9.40 -5.29 9.60
C GLU A 11 -8.54 -6.42 9.01
N CYS A 12 -7.27 -6.15 8.70
CA CYS A 12 -6.44 -7.07 7.91
C CYS A 12 -5.40 -7.81 8.75
N VAL A 13 -4.64 -7.11 9.60
CA VAL A 13 -3.50 -7.69 10.34
C VAL A 13 -3.94 -8.83 11.27
N GLY A 14 -5.17 -8.80 11.79
CA GLY A 14 -5.80 -9.87 12.55
C GLY A 14 -5.66 -11.25 11.88
N ASN A 15 -5.83 -11.30 10.57
CA ASN A 15 -5.96 -12.51 9.76
C ASN A 15 -4.68 -12.90 8.98
N LEU A 16 -3.60 -12.12 9.12
CA LEU A 16 -2.33 -12.37 8.43
C LEU A 16 -1.33 -13.04 9.38
N ASN A 17 -0.74 -14.15 8.95
CA ASN A 17 0.31 -14.87 9.66
C ASN A 17 1.38 -15.35 8.67
N ASN A 18 2.65 -15.33 9.10
CA ASN A 18 3.79 -15.86 8.33
C ASN A 18 3.91 -15.28 6.91
N ARG A 19 3.92 -13.94 6.80
CA ARG A 19 4.04 -13.24 5.52
C ARG A 19 4.87 -11.96 5.65
N GLU A 20 5.43 -11.56 4.52
CA GLU A 20 6.05 -10.25 4.30
C GLU A 20 5.05 -9.31 3.63
N ILE A 21 4.98 -8.07 4.09
CA ILE A 21 4.08 -7.04 3.58
C ILE A 21 4.93 -5.88 3.06
N TYR A 22 4.72 -5.49 1.80
CA TYR A 22 5.35 -4.32 1.19
C TYR A 22 4.33 -3.20 1.06
N ALA A 23 4.46 -2.15 1.87
CA ALA A 23 3.45 -1.10 2.00
C ALA A 23 4.00 0.31 1.78
N ASP A 24 3.08 1.25 1.61
CA ASP A 24 3.44 2.66 1.47
C ASP A 24 3.98 3.21 2.79
N LYS A 25 4.75 4.29 2.71
CA LYS A 25 5.29 5.02 3.85
C LYS A 25 4.20 5.37 4.88
N ILE A 26 2.95 5.64 4.49
CA ILE A 26 1.87 5.94 5.45
C ILE A 26 1.60 4.80 6.46
N TYR A 27 1.92 3.56 6.11
CA TYR A 27 1.67 2.38 6.95
C TYR A 27 2.76 2.13 7.99
N SER A 28 3.86 2.90 7.97
CA SER A 28 4.97 2.66 8.90
C SER A 28 4.55 2.93 10.36
N ASP A 29 4.40 1.88 11.16
CA ASP A 29 4.20 1.95 12.60
C ASP A 29 5.14 0.97 13.28
N ILE A 30 6.36 1.45 13.57
CA ILE A 30 7.45 0.62 14.06
C ILE A 30 7.08 -0.11 15.36
N PRO A 31 6.48 0.53 16.39
CA PRO A 31 6.05 -0.16 17.60
C PRO A 31 5.08 -1.30 17.34
N PHE A 32 4.01 -1.04 16.57
CA PHE A 32 2.97 -2.03 16.30
C PHE A 32 3.53 -3.26 15.58
N TYR A 33 4.34 -3.04 14.53
CA TYR A 33 4.81 -4.16 13.73
C TYR A 33 5.92 -4.97 14.41
N LYS A 34 6.65 -4.38 15.37
CA LYS A 34 7.61 -5.11 16.21
C LYS A 34 6.92 -6.21 17.02
N GLU A 35 5.79 -5.88 17.66
CA GLU A 35 4.98 -6.84 18.41
C GLU A 35 4.37 -7.92 17.49
N THR A 36 3.84 -7.52 16.33
CA THR A 36 3.26 -8.50 15.39
C THR A 36 4.30 -9.45 14.78
N LYS A 37 5.56 -9.03 14.66
CA LYS A 37 6.64 -9.90 14.18
C LYS A 37 6.89 -11.05 15.15
N GLU A 38 6.90 -10.77 16.44
CA GLU A 38 7.11 -11.76 17.50
C GLU A 38 5.94 -12.74 17.62
N CYS A 39 4.70 -12.25 17.56
CA CYS A 39 3.51 -13.09 17.75
C CYS A 39 3.03 -13.81 16.48
N LYS A 40 3.22 -13.22 15.28
CA LYS A 40 2.59 -13.69 14.03
C LYS A 40 3.57 -13.97 12.89
N LYS A 41 4.87 -13.74 13.07
CA LYS A 41 5.88 -13.79 12.00
C LYS A 41 5.47 -12.91 10.80
N LEU A 42 4.97 -11.72 11.10
CA LEU A 42 4.56 -10.74 10.11
C LEU A 42 5.63 -9.65 9.99
N GLU A 43 6.19 -9.46 8.80
CA GLU A 43 7.21 -8.43 8.57
C GLU A 43 6.68 -7.35 7.63
N LEU A 44 6.77 -6.09 8.06
CA LEU A 44 6.36 -4.94 7.25
C LEU A 44 7.59 -4.22 6.70
N PHE A 45 7.63 -4.08 5.37
CA PHE A 45 8.60 -3.31 4.62
C PHE A 45 7.94 -2.05 4.06
N THR A 46 8.38 -0.89 4.52
CA THR A 46 7.96 0.42 4.00
C THR A 46 9.20 1.25 3.67
N PRO A 47 9.15 2.15 2.67
CA PRO A 47 10.23 3.10 2.44
C PRO A 47 10.58 3.88 3.71
N VAL A 48 11.87 4.15 3.93
CA VAL A 48 12.35 4.75 5.17
C VAL A 48 11.76 6.15 5.35
N LYS A 49 11.15 6.41 6.52
CA LYS A 49 10.72 7.76 6.92
C LYS A 49 11.91 8.57 7.41
N ALA A 50 11.90 9.87 7.16
CA ALA A 50 12.83 10.77 7.80
C ALA A 50 12.63 10.73 9.33
N ILE A 51 13.72 10.59 10.08
CA ILE A 51 13.68 10.51 11.53
C ILE A 51 13.78 11.93 12.09
N LYS A 52 12.75 12.35 12.84
CA LYS A 52 12.71 13.69 13.44
C LYS A 52 13.79 13.80 14.52
N GLY A 53 14.64 14.83 14.43
CA GLY A 53 15.70 15.09 15.41
C GLY A 53 17.00 14.31 15.20
N GLU A 54 17.12 13.57 14.09
CA GLU A 54 18.37 12.90 13.73
C GLU A 54 19.45 13.90 13.29
N SER A 55 20.70 13.65 13.66
CA SER A 55 21.80 14.54 13.30
C SER A 55 22.05 14.52 11.78
N PRO A 56 22.47 15.66 11.18
CA PRO A 56 22.79 15.72 9.76
C PRO A 56 23.90 14.73 9.35
N GLU A 57 24.86 14.48 10.24
CA GLU A 57 25.98 13.56 10.00
C GLU A 57 25.49 12.12 9.86
N ILE A 58 24.61 11.67 10.77
CA ILE A 58 24.00 10.33 10.72
C ILE A 58 23.11 10.21 9.49
N THR A 59 22.28 11.22 9.24
CA THR A 59 21.39 11.24 8.06
C THR A 59 22.20 11.07 6.77
N LYS A 60 23.31 11.80 6.65
CA LYS A 60 24.19 11.74 5.47
C LYS A 60 24.91 10.41 5.36
N ARG A 61 25.40 9.86 6.48
CA ARG A 61 26.07 8.54 6.53
C ARG A 61 25.15 7.42 6.08
N GLU A 62 23.92 7.40 6.59
CA GLU A 62 22.95 6.32 6.35
C GLU A 62 22.15 6.49 5.05
N LYS A 63 22.25 7.67 4.39
CA LYS A 63 21.46 8.02 3.21
C LYS A 63 21.51 6.94 2.12
N ALA A 64 22.71 6.52 1.73
CA ALA A 64 22.88 5.55 0.65
C ALA A 64 22.17 4.21 0.95
N ALA A 65 22.27 3.73 2.19
CA ALA A 65 21.60 2.50 2.62
C ALA A 65 20.07 2.65 2.65
N ARG A 66 19.56 3.78 3.17
CA ARG A 66 18.13 4.08 3.23
C ARG A 66 17.51 4.25 1.85
N ASP A 67 18.21 4.92 0.94
CA ASP A 67 17.77 5.13 -0.43
C ASP A 67 17.75 3.80 -1.21
N LEU A 68 18.78 2.96 -1.03
CA LEU A 68 18.82 1.62 -1.62
C LEU A 68 17.66 0.75 -1.13
N PHE A 69 17.45 0.68 0.19
CA PHE A 69 16.35 -0.08 0.78
C PHE A 69 14.99 0.44 0.31
N SER A 70 14.77 1.76 0.36
CA SER A 70 13.51 2.37 -0.08
C SER A 70 13.24 2.10 -1.56
N THR A 71 14.29 2.13 -2.40
CA THR A 71 14.18 1.79 -3.82
C THR A 71 13.79 0.34 -4.02
N ALA A 72 14.37 -0.59 -3.25
CA ALA A 72 14.02 -2.00 -3.32
C ALA A 72 12.54 -2.24 -2.94
N VAL A 73 12.08 -1.65 -1.84
CA VAL A 73 10.67 -1.72 -1.41
C VAL A 73 9.74 -1.14 -2.47
N SER A 74 10.07 0.03 -3.04
CA SER A 74 9.28 0.64 -4.10
C SER A 74 9.23 -0.22 -5.37
N LYS A 75 10.35 -0.86 -5.77
CA LYS A 75 10.39 -1.76 -6.92
C LYS A 75 9.43 -2.95 -6.78
N VAL A 76 9.32 -3.51 -5.58
CA VAL A 76 8.36 -4.61 -5.31
C VAL A 76 6.91 -4.13 -5.48
N ARG A 77 6.62 -2.86 -5.17
CA ARG A 77 5.28 -2.26 -5.26
C ARG A 77 4.92 -1.75 -6.65
N GLN A 78 5.90 -1.38 -7.48
CA GLN A 78 5.68 -0.81 -8.81
C GLN A 78 4.67 -1.60 -9.67
N PRO A 79 4.66 -2.96 -9.71
CA PRO A 79 3.71 -3.70 -10.52
C PRO A 79 2.25 -3.47 -10.11
N ILE A 80 1.96 -3.44 -8.80
CA ILE A 80 0.59 -3.24 -8.31
C ILE A 80 0.14 -1.78 -8.49
N GLU A 81 1.06 -0.83 -8.33
CA GLU A 81 0.81 0.58 -8.60
C GLU A 81 0.51 0.81 -10.10
N ALA A 82 1.29 0.19 -10.99
CA ALA A 82 1.07 0.23 -12.43
C ALA A 82 -0.28 -0.39 -12.83
N LEU A 83 -0.65 -1.53 -12.22
CA LEU A 83 -1.94 -2.16 -12.46
C LEU A 83 -3.10 -1.24 -12.07
N PHE A 84 -3.06 -0.63 -10.88
CA PHE A 84 -4.11 0.28 -10.45
C PHE A 84 -4.18 1.56 -11.28
N ASN A 85 -3.02 2.09 -11.69
CA ASN A 85 -2.97 3.23 -12.59
C ASN A 85 -3.63 2.89 -13.94
N TRP A 86 -3.22 1.77 -14.56
CA TRP A 86 -3.81 1.29 -15.80
C TRP A 86 -5.32 1.06 -15.69
N LEU A 87 -5.77 0.43 -14.60
CA LEU A 87 -7.20 0.20 -14.34
C LEU A 87 -7.97 1.51 -14.30
N ASN A 88 -7.42 2.52 -13.64
CA ASN A 88 -8.04 3.84 -13.56
C ASN A 88 -8.02 4.57 -14.89
N GLU A 89 -6.91 4.52 -15.65
CA GLU A 89 -6.82 5.12 -16.98
C GLU A 89 -7.84 4.54 -17.96
N LYS A 90 -7.99 3.21 -17.98
CA LYS A 90 -8.90 2.54 -18.91
C LYS A 90 -10.37 2.69 -18.56
N THR A 91 -10.70 2.80 -17.27
CA THR A 91 -12.08 2.64 -16.83
C THR A 91 -12.62 3.83 -16.03
N ASN A 92 -11.74 4.70 -15.53
CA ASN A 92 -12.05 5.77 -14.57
C ASN A 92 -12.72 5.23 -13.29
N ILE A 93 -12.24 4.09 -12.77
CA ILE A 93 -12.83 3.42 -11.60
C ILE A 93 -12.88 4.32 -10.35
N GLN A 94 -11.95 5.26 -10.20
CA GLN A 94 -11.92 6.16 -9.05
C GLN A 94 -13.10 7.15 -9.02
N ARG A 95 -13.86 7.31 -10.11
CA ARG A 95 -15.12 8.07 -10.09
C ARG A 95 -16.18 7.46 -9.16
N ALA A 96 -15.95 6.23 -8.68
CA ALA A 96 -16.64 5.60 -7.57
C ALA A 96 -16.83 6.54 -6.35
N MET A 97 -15.89 7.44 -6.07
CA MET A 97 -15.99 8.41 -4.95
C MET A 97 -17.21 9.36 -5.04
N LYS A 98 -17.80 9.50 -6.23
CA LYS A 98 -19.00 10.35 -6.45
C LYS A 98 -20.30 9.58 -6.24
N VAL A 99 -20.26 8.25 -6.14
CA VAL A 99 -21.43 7.41 -5.96
C VAL A 99 -21.90 7.50 -4.51
N ARG A 100 -23.22 7.67 -4.31
CA ARG A 100 -23.81 7.94 -2.99
C ARG A 100 -24.53 6.74 -2.36
N SER A 101 -24.81 5.70 -3.13
CA SER A 101 -25.44 4.47 -2.64
C SER A 101 -24.49 3.29 -2.72
N THR A 102 -24.53 2.41 -1.72
CA THR A 102 -23.71 1.19 -1.70
C THR A 102 -23.99 0.30 -2.90
N SER A 103 -25.27 0.09 -3.26
CA SER A 103 -25.65 -0.70 -4.43
C SER A 103 -25.11 -0.09 -5.73
N GLY A 104 -25.16 1.24 -5.86
CA GLY A 104 -24.59 1.95 -7.00
C GLY A 104 -23.06 1.80 -7.04
N LEU A 105 -22.39 1.84 -5.89
CA LEU A 105 -20.94 1.69 -5.80
C LEU A 105 -20.49 0.30 -6.25
N LEU A 106 -21.22 -0.74 -5.83
CA LEU A 106 -20.97 -2.12 -6.25
C LEU A 106 -21.13 -2.28 -7.76
N VAL A 107 -22.25 -1.83 -8.33
CA VAL A 107 -22.51 -1.90 -9.78
C VAL A 107 -21.46 -1.13 -10.56
N HIS A 108 -21.09 0.08 -10.10
CA HIS A 108 -20.04 0.87 -10.73
C HIS A 108 -18.70 0.12 -10.73
N THR A 109 -18.23 -0.31 -9.56
CA THR A 109 -16.92 -0.93 -9.39
C THR A 109 -16.82 -2.23 -10.19
N MET A 110 -17.81 -3.12 -10.06
CA MET A 110 -17.85 -4.38 -10.79
C MET A 110 -17.93 -4.16 -12.30
N GLY A 111 -18.76 -3.22 -12.76
CA GLY A 111 -18.85 -2.88 -14.19
C GLY A 111 -17.54 -2.33 -14.75
N LYS A 112 -16.83 -1.47 -14.00
CA LYS A 112 -15.51 -0.97 -14.40
C LYS A 112 -14.47 -2.08 -14.47
N ILE A 113 -14.45 -3.01 -13.51
CA ILE A 113 -13.55 -4.17 -13.53
C ILE A 113 -13.87 -5.06 -14.74
N ALA A 114 -15.14 -5.35 -15.02
CA ALA A 114 -15.53 -6.13 -16.19
C ALA A 114 -15.04 -5.50 -17.50
N ILE A 115 -15.21 -4.18 -17.66
CA ILE A 115 -14.68 -3.44 -18.81
C ILE A 115 -13.15 -3.56 -18.88
N ALA A 116 -12.43 -3.45 -17.76
CA ALA A 116 -10.97 -3.62 -17.73
C ALA A 116 -10.54 -5.00 -18.23
N LEU A 117 -11.24 -6.06 -17.80
CA LEU A 117 -10.95 -7.44 -18.22
C LEU A 117 -11.25 -7.66 -19.71
N ILE A 118 -12.35 -7.08 -20.22
CA ILE A 118 -12.65 -7.10 -21.67
C ILE A 118 -11.52 -6.41 -22.45
N TYR A 119 -11.06 -5.24 -21.98
CA TYR A 119 -9.90 -4.55 -22.55
C TYR A 119 -8.61 -5.36 -22.47
N LEU A 120 -8.46 -6.28 -21.52
CA LEU A 120 -7.27 -7.12 -21.40
C LEU A 120 -7.30 -8.30 -22.38
N ILE A 121 -8.50 -8.83 -22.67
CA ILE A 121 -8.68 -10.02 -23.52
C ILE A 121 -8.69 -9.66 -25.01
N PHE A 122 -9.30 -8.53 -25.37
CA PHE A 122 -9.62 -8.17 -26.76
C PHE A 122 -8.80 -7.02 -27.34
N ASN A 123 -7.72 -6.60 -26.68
CA ASN A 123 -6.84 -5.51 -27.08
C ASN A 123 -5.41 -6.03 -27.18
#